data_AF-A0A9E3MIR5-F1
#
_entry.id   AF-A0A9E3MIR5-F1
#
_cell.length_a   1.000
_cell.length_b   1.000
_cell.length_c   1.000
_cell.angle_alpha   90.00
_cell.angle_beta   90.00
_cell.angle_gamma   90.00
#
_symmetry.space_group_name_H-M   'P 1'
#
loop_
_entity.id
_entity.type
_entity.pdbx_description
1 polymer ?
#
loop_
_entity_poly.entity_id
_entity_poly.type
_entity_poly.pdbx_seq_one_letter_code
_entity_poly.pdbx_strand_id
1 'polypeptide(L)'
;MLLVPRCDSKRILVHAEAKAAEVRAKNLPIVGDTFRISIQTDDIFHQERAIVANGASAKLPVQVSKVEEAAVRAWSEQNTALETVIANKLSKLSCPADVQSNLKAELIRFFLDGQNLLQFFRDSYPEVYAQLQDCKNNRERTVKMDSLTKNSSAPSQVGELFTEYRNRIVAEVRSVNLSNADILAYEGIADWLIRCPLDFPDTTSVPETWTR
;
A
#
# COMPACT_ATOMS: atom_id res chain seq x y z
N MET A 1 2.27 -37.11 14.76
CA MET A 1 3.41 -36.23 15.09
C MET A 1 2.87 -34.81 15.19
N LEU A 2 2.90 -34.20 16.37
CA LEU A 2 2.47 -32.81 16.55
C LEU A 2 3.64 -31.89 16.17
N LEU A 3 3.45 -31.06 15.16
CA LEU A 3 4.41 -30.04 14.76
C LEU A 3 4.22 -28.84 15.70
N VAL A 4 5.22 -28.54 16.53
CA VAL A 4 5.16 -27.42 17.49
C VAL A 4 6.13 -26.33 17.02
N PRO A 5 5.67 -25.05 16.97
CA PRO A 5 6.51 -23.92 16.63
C PRO A 5 7.75 -23.84 17.52
N ARG A 6 8.90 -23.53 16.91
CA ARG A 6 10.17 -23.41 17.62
C ARG A 6 10.33 -21.98 18.15
N CYS A 7 10.53 -21.84 19.46
CA CYS A 7 10.90 -20.56 20.06
C CYS A 7 12.42 -20.52 20.27
N ASP A 8 13.10 -19.54 19.68
CA ASP A 8 14.57 -19.41 19.78
C ASP A 8 15.03 -18.57 20.99
N SER A 9 14.09 -18.00 21.76
CA SER A 9 14.42 -17.20 22.94
C SER A 9 14.71 -18.07 24.16
N LYS A 10 16.00 -18.20 24.52
CA LYS A 10 16.46 -18.93 25.71
C LYS A 10 15.73 -18.50 26.99
N ARG A 11 15.49 -17.19 27.16
CA ARG A 11 14.81 -16.64 28.34
C ARG A 11 13.36 -17.14 28.45
N ILE A 12 12.64 -17.16 27.33
CA ILE A 12 11.24 -17.60 27.30
C ILE A 12 11.16 -19.11 27.51
N LEU A 13 12.08 -19.88 26.89
CA LEU A 13 12.16 -21.33 27.09
C LEU A 13 12.39 -21.71 28.56
N VAL A 14 13.32 -21.03 29.25
CA VAL A 14 13.58 -21.26 30.69
C VAL A 14 12.34 -20.95 31.52
N HIS A 15 11.67 -19.84 31.24
CA HIS A 15 10.43 -19.48 31.94
C HIS A 15 9.31 -20.49 31.70
N ALA A 16 9.14 -20.94 30.46
CA ALA A 16 8.14 -21.94 30.09
C ALA A 16 8.40 -23.29 30.78
N GLU A 17 9.64 -23.73 30.89
CA GLU A 17 9.95 -24.99 31.59
C GLU A 17 9.72 -24.87 33.11
N ALA A 18 10.08 -23.73 33.71
CA ALA A 18 9.78 -23.47 35.12
C ALA A 18 8.27 -23.50 35.39
N LYS A 19 7.46 -22.86 34.53
CA LYS A 19 6.00 -22.93 34.64
C LYS A 19 5.44 -24.32 34.36
N ALA A 20 6.02 -25.08 33.45
CA ALA A 20 5.61 -26.46 33.22
C ALA A 20 5.84 -27.33 34.47
N ALA A 21 6.99 -27.16 35.15
CA ALA A 21 7.27 -27.85 36.41
C ALA A 21 6.29 -27.45 37.52
N GLU A 22 5.95 -26.16 37.66
CA GLU A 22 4.95 -25.70 38.61
C GLU A 22 3.57 -26.33 38.36
N VAL A 23 3.14 -26.46 37.10
CA VAL A 23 1.85 -27.06 36.75
C VAL A 23 1.85 -28.56 37.03
N ARG A 24 2.94 -29.27 36.72
CA ARG A 24 3.09 -30.69 37.07
C ARG A 24 3.03 -30.91 38.57
N ALA A 25 3.67 -30.04 39.37
CA ALA A 25 3.65 -30.12 40.83
C ALA A 25 2.25 -29.96 41.45
N LYS A 26 1.27 -29.40 40.71
CA LYS A 26 -0.12 -29.30 41.18
C LYS A 26 -0.90 -30.62 41.10
N ASN A 27 -0.34 -31.67 40.48
CA ASN A 27 -0.94 -33.01 40.38
C ASN A 27 -2.42 -32.97 39.97
N LEU A 28 -2.74 -32.14 38.97
CA LEU A 28 -4.10 -32.02 38.47
C LEU A 28 -4.47 -33.26 37.65
N PRO A 29 -5.68 -33.83 37.79
CA PRO A 29 -6.09 -35.03 37.04
C PRO A 29 -6.03 -34.91 35.52
N ILE A 30 -6.07 -33.68 35.01
CA ILE A 30 -6.02 -33.35 33.58
C ILE A 30 -4.61 -33.14 33.03
N VAL A 31 -3.57 -33.14 33.90
CA VAL A 31 -2.18 -32.87 33.52
C VAL A 31 -1.38 -34.17 33.62
N GLY A 32 -0.87 -34.65 32.49
CA GLY A 32 0.04 -35.80 32.44
C GLY A 32 1.49 -35.44 32.74
N ASP A 33 2.31 -36.44 33.07
CA ASP A 33 3.74 -36.27 33.41
C ASP A 33 4.57 -35.64 32.29
N THR A 34 4.13 -35.81 31.03
CA THR A 34 4.78 -35.24 29.85
C THR A 34 4.29 -33.84 29.50
N PHE A 35 3.62 -33.14 30.42
CA PHE A 35 3.11 -31.79 30.19
C PHE A 35 4.23 -30.81 29.81
N ARG A 36 3.99 -30.07 28.72
CA ARG A 36 4.87 -29.03 28.20
C ARG A 36 4.05 -27.80 27.84
N ILE A 37 4.65 -26.63 28.03
CA ILE A 37 4.07 -25.36 27.60
C ILE A 37 4.52 -25.09 26.17
N SER A 38 3.55 -24.85 25.28
CA SER A 38 3.82 -24.37 23.93
C SER A 38 3.84 -22.83 23.95
N ILE A 39 4.93 -22.25 23.45
CA ILE A 39 5.04 -20.80 23.29
C ILE A 39 4.45 -20.44 21.95
N GLN A 40 3.40 -19.63 21.96
CA GLN A 40 2.77 -19.14 20.75
C GLN A 40 2.93 -17.61 20.65
N THR A 41 3.55 -17.15 19.57
CA THR A 41 3.63 -15.75 19.17
C THR A 41 2.67 -15.48 18.02
N ASP A 42 2.36 -14.20 17.79
CA ASP A 42 1.49 -13.74 16.70
C ASP A 42 1.95 -14.28 15.34
N ASP A 43 3.26 -14.43 15.13
CA ASP A 43 3.86 -14.95 13.91
C ASP A 43 3.36 -16.34 13.52
N ILE A 44 2.91 -17.16 14.47
CA ILE A 44 2.49 -18.54 14.18
C ILE A 44 1.09 -18.58 13.56
N PHE A 45 0.32 -17.51 13.71
CA PHE A 45 -1.09 -17.42 13.33
C PHE A 45 -1.29 -16.67 12.02
N HIS A 46 -0.49 -16.99 10.98
CA HIS A 46 -0.61 -16.31 9.69
C HIS A 46 -2.02 -16.43 9.07
N GLN A 47 -2.63 -17.62 9.12
CA GLN A 47 -3.96 -17.86 8.54
C GLN A 47 -5.06 -17.20 9.37
N GLU A 48 -4.99 -17.31 10.70
CA GLU A 48 -5.96 -16.71 11.60
C GLU A 48 -5.88 -15.18 11.56
N ARG A 49 -4.68 -14.60 11.39
CA ARG A 49 -4.52 -13.17 11.12
C ARG A 49 -5.21 -12.75 9.83
N ALA A 50 -5.06 -13.53 8.75
CA ALA A 50 -5.77 -13.26 7.51
C ALA A 50 -7.30 -13.37 7.70
N ILE A 51 -7.79 -14.38 8.42
CA ILE A 51 -9.21 -14.55 8.74
C ILE A 51 -9.74 -13.38 9.59
N VAL A 52 -8.99 -12.93 10.59
CA VAL A 52 -9.38 -11.78 11.43
C VAL A 52 -9.32 -10.48 10.62
N ALA A 53 -8.29 -10.29 9.79
CA ALA A 53 -8.19 -9.12 8.92
C ALA A 53 -9.33 -9.07 7.90
N ASN A 54 -9.70 -10.20 7.31
CA ASN A 54 -10.75 -10.30 6.31
C ASN A 54 -12.16 -10.35 6.92
N GLY A 55 -12.30 -10.89 8.13
CA GLY A 55 -13.58 -11.19 8.79
C GLY A 55 -14.03 -10.17 9.83
N ALA A 56 -13.13 -9.40 10.43
CA ALA A 56 -13.47 -8.37 11.39
C ALA A 56 -13.34 -6.98 10.75
N SER A 57 -14.16 -6.04 11.20
CA SER A 57 -14.04 -4.58 10.95
C SER A 57 -12.69 -3.96 11.39
N ALA A 58 -11.69 -4.79 11.71
CA ALA A 58 -10.37 -4.42 12.17
C ALA A 58 -9.54 -3.95 10.98
N LYS A 59 -9.56 -2.65 10.75
CA LYS A 59 -8.69 -2.01 9.76
C LYS A 59 -7.24 -2.15 10.23
N LEU A 60 -6.34 -2.65 9.37
CA LEU A 60 -4.94 -2.91 9.72
C LEU A 60 -4.20 -1.58 9.98
N PRO A 61 -3.68 -1.34 11.19
CA PRO A 61 -2.86 -0.16 11.48
C PRO A 61 -1.45 -0.43 10.96
N VAL A 62 -1.20 -0.06 9.70
CA VAL A 62 0.14 -0.16 9.12
C VAL A 62 0.86 1.17 9.33
N GLN A 63 2.04 1.13 9.93
CA GLN A 63 2.94 2.28 10.02
C GLN A 63 4.15 1.99 9.15
N VAL A 64 4.18 2.59 7.98
CA VAL A 64 5.34 2.55 7.09
C VAL A 64 6.18 3.80 7.38
N SER A 65 7.50 3.63 7.49
CA SER A 65 8.42 4.76 7.65
C SER A 65 8.30 5.69 6.44
N LYS A 66 8.19 7.00 6.71
CA LYS A 66 8.10 8.03 5.68
C LYS A 66 9.34 8.00 4.78
N VAL A 67 9.14 8.18 3.48
CA VAL A 67 10.25 8.26 2.51
C VAL A 67 11.03 9.58 2.66
N GLU A 68 12.32 9.43 2.98
CA GLU A 68 13.29 10.51 3.09
C GLU A 68 13.67 11.12 1.73
N GLU A 69 14.06 12.39 1.71
CA GLU A 69 14.49 13.08 0.48
C GLU A 69 15.67 12.41 -0.23
N ALA A 70 16.55 11.76 0.53
CA ALA A 70 17.66 11.00 -0.04
C ALA A 70 17.17 9.83 -0.92
N ALA A 71 16.08 9.16 -0.52
CA ALA A 71 15.51 8.05 -1.28
C ALA A 71 14.84 8.53 -2.58
N VAL A 72 14.18 9.70 -2.55
CA VAL A 72 13.62 10.34 -3.75
C VAL A 72 14.73 10.65 -4.76
N ARG A 73 15.83 11.26 -4.31
CA ARG A 73 16.99 11.56 -5.18
C ARG A 73 17.63 10.30 -5.74
N ALA A 74 17.86 9.30 -4.91
CA ALA A 74 18.42 8.02 -5.34
C ALA A 74 17.53 7.33 -6.38
N TRP A 75 16.20 7.41 -6.22
CA TRP A 75 15.27 6.86 -7.20
C TRP A 75 15.37 7.60 -8.54
N SER A 76 15.39 8.94 -8.54
CA SER A 76 15.57 9.76 -9.75
C SER A 76 16.85 9.39 -10.51
N GLU A 77 17.98 9.32 -9.81
CA GLU A 77 19.29 8.99 -10.40
C GLU A 77 19.30 7.58 -11.03
N GLN A 78 18.58 6.64 -10.44
CA GLN A 78 18.48 5.26 -10.94
C GLN A 78 17.43 5.09 -12.04
N ASN A 79 16.46 6.00 -12.16
CA ASN A 79 15.29 5.87 -13.04
C ASN A 79 15.15 7.05 -14.01
N THR A 80 16.27 7.54 -14.54
CA THR A 80 16.35 8.73 -15.41
C THR A 80 15.36 8.73 -16.59
N ALA A 81 15.08 7.56 -17.17
CA ALA A 81 14.09 7.42 -18.25
C ALA A 81 12.66 7.74 -17.76
N LEU A 82 12.25 7.18 -16.61
CA LEU A 82 10.93 7.43 -16.01
C LEU A 82 10.83 8.87 -15.47
N GLU A 83 11.92 9.40 -14.94
CA GLU A 83 12.00 10.80 -14.51
C GLU A 83 11.79 11.78 -15.68
N THR A 84 12.33 11.46 -16.85
CA THR A 84 12.13 12.26 -18.06
C THR A 84 10.67 12.21 -18.54
N VAL A 85 10.04 11.03 -18.47
CA VAL A 85 8.62 10.87 -18.83
C VAL A 85 7.72 11.76 -17.97
N ILE A 86 7.89 11.72 -16.65
CA ILE A 86 7.06 12.54 -15.76
C ILE A 86 7.35 14.03 -15.94
N ALA A 87 8.61 14.43 -16.14
CA ALA A 87 8.97 15.82 -16.40
C ALA A 87 8.28 16.37 -17.67
N ASN A 88 8.27 15.60 -18.76
CA ASN A 88 7.61 15.97 -20.02
C ASN A 88 6.08 16.08 -19.89
N LYS A 89 5.47 15.27 -19.02
CA LYS A 89 4.03 15.38 -18.74
C LYS A 89 3.76 16.66 -17.94
N LEU A 90 4.52 16.88 -16.87
CA LEU A 90 4.35 18.04 -16.01
C LEU A 90 4.63 19.37 -16.73
N SER A 91 5.49 19.39 -17.76
CA SER A 91 5.72 20.60 -18.56
C SER A 91 4.49 21.07 -19.35
N LYS A 92 3.48 20.22 -19.53
CA LYS A 92 2.20 20.60 -20.16
C LYS A 92 1.27 21.35 -19.20
N LEU A 93 1.57 21.32 -17.90
CA LEU A 93 0.86 22.13 -16.93
C LEU A 93 1.34 23.58 -17.05
N SER A 94 0.40 24.51 -17.14
CA SER A 94 0.72 25.95 -17.15
C SER A 94 1.06 26.42 -15.73
N CYS A 95 2.22 26.00 -15.21
CA CYS A 95 2.71 26.40 -13.90
C CYS A 95 4.23 26.68 -13.89
N PRO A 96 4.72 27.46 -12.91
CA PRO A 96 6.15 27.79 -12.78
C PRO A 96 7.06 26.55 -12.64
N ALA A 97 8.30 26.65 -13.10
CA ALA A 97 9.25 25.54 -13.11
C ALA A 97 9.58 24.99 -11.71
N ASP A 98 9.60 25.84 -10.68
CA ASP A 98 9.77 25.45 -9.28
C ASP A 98 8.58 24.60 -8.79
N VAL A 99 7.35 24.97 -9.18
CA VAL A 99 6.13 24.21 -8.88
C VAL A 99 6.16 22.84 -9.57
N GLN A 100 6.60 22.78 -10.84
CA GLN A 100 6.75 21.51 -11.57
C GLN A 100 7.77 20.59 -10.89
N SER A 101 8.92 21.14 -10.47
CA SER A 101 9.97 20.37 -9.78
C SER A 101 9.48 19.81 -8.43
N ASN A 102 8.76 20.62 -7.65
CA ASN A 102 8.18 20.18 -6.38
C ASN A 102 7.12 19.11 -6.59
N LEU A 103 6.23 19.29 -7.57
CA LEU A 103 5.20 18.31 -7.92
C LEU A 103 5.81 16.98 -8.36
N LYS A 104 6.89 17.01 -9.15
CA LYS A 104 7.65 15.82 -9.53
C LYS A 104 8.19 15.07 -8.31
N ALA A 105 8.86 15.78 -7.40
CA ALA A 105 9.42 15.18 -6.20
C ALA A 105 8.35 14.55 -5.31
N GLU A 106 7.20 15.20 -5.16
CA GLU A 106 6.06 14.68 -4.41
C GLU A 106 5.43 13.45 -5.07
N LEU A 107 5.30 13.42 -6.40
CA LEU A 107 4.80 12.23 -7.12
C LEU A 107 5.72 11.02 -6.91
N ILE A 108 7.04 11.22 -6.98
CA ILE A 108 8.01 10.15 -6.69
C ILE A 108 7.91 9.70 -5.23
N ARG A 109 7.74 10.64 -4.29
CA ARG A 109 7.54 10.32 -2.88
C ARG A 109 6.27 9.49 -2.66
N PHE A 110 5.14 9.88 -3.24
CA PHE A 110 3.89 9.10 -3.16
C PHE A 110 4.03 7.70 -3.76
N PHE A 111 4.73 7.60 -4.90
CA PHE A 111 5.05 6.31 -5.49
C PHE A 111 5.83 5.44 -4.49
N LEU A 112 6.92 5.95 -3.91
CA LEU A 112 7.75 5.20 -2.97
C LEU A 112 7.01 4.83 -1.66
N ASP A 113 6.25 5.77 -1.07
CA ASP A 113 5.50 5.54 0.16
C ASP A 113 4.49 4.40 -0.02
N GLY A 114 3.74 4.41 -1.13
CA GLY A 114 2.79 3.34 -1.38
C GLY A 114 3.44 2.03 -1.83
N GLN A 115 4.59 2.04 -2.51
CA GLN A 115 5.34 0.81 -2.79
C GLN A 115 5.82 0.14 -1.50
N ASN A 116 6.29 0.91 -0.51
CA ASN A 116 6.66 0.38 0.79
C ASN A 116 5.44 -0.22 1.52
N LEU A 117 4.27 0.43 1.43
CA LEU A 117 3.01 -0.08 2.00
C LEU A 117 2.54 -1.36 1.30
N LEU A 118 2.63 -1.42 -0.04
CA LEU A 118 2.32 -2.62 -0.81
C LEU A 118 3.27 -3.77 -0.49
N GLN A 119 4.55 -3.48 -0.27
CA GLN A 119 5.54 -4.48 0.15
C GLN A 119 5.20 -5.02 1.54
N PHE A 120 4.82 -4.17 2.49
CA PHE A 120 4.33 -4.61 3.80
C PHE A 120 3.13 -5.55 3.66
N PHE A 121 2.13 -5.20 2.86
CA PHE A 121 0.98 -6.07 2.62
C PHE A 121 1.38 -7.37 1.93
N ARG A 122 2.32 -7.34 0.98
CA ARG A 122 2.84 -8.55 0.33
C ARG A 122 3.45 -9.52 1.33
N ASP A 123 4.25 -9.00 2.26
CA ASP A 123 5.00 -9.85 3.21
C ASP A 123 4.13 -10.33 4.37
N SER A 124 3.21 -9.49 4.85
CA SER A 124 2.44 -9.75 6.07
C SER A 124 1.01 -10.25 5.81
N TYR A 125 0.40 -9.83 4.70
CA TYR A 125 -1.00 -10.12 4.34
C TYR A 125 -1.17 -10.38 2.83
N PRO A 126 -0.60 -11.47 2.27
CA PRO A 126 -0.55 -11.70 0.82
C PRO A 126 -1.92 -11.66 0.12
N GLU A 127 -2.99 -12.09 0.80
CA GLU A 127 -4.35 -12.03 0.28
C GLU A 127 -4.85 -10.58 0.11
N VAL A 128 -4.60 -9.71 1.10
CA VAL A 128 -4.91 -8.28 1.03
C VAL A 128 -4.11 -7.62 -0.09
N TYR A 129 -2.84 -7.99 -0.22
CA TYR A 129 -2.00 -7.54 -1.34
C TYR A 129 -2.58 -7.94 -2.70
N ALA A 130 -3.02 -9.19 -2.87
CA ALA A 130 -3.64 -9.65 -4.12
C ALA A 130 -4.92 -8.85 -4.44
N GLN A 131 -5.78 -8.63 -3.46
CA GLN A 131 -6.99 -7.80 -3.62
C GLN A 131 -6.65 -6.36 -4.02
N LEU A 132 -5.61 -5.77 -3.44
CA LEU A 132 -5.13 -4.44 -3.79
C LEU A 132 -4.60 -4.38 -5.23
N GLN A 133 -3.85 -5.39 -5.67
CA GLN A 133 -3.37 -5.48 -7.05
C GLN A 133 -4.52 -5.61 -8.04
N ASP A 134 -5.52 -6.46 -7.74
CA ASP A 134 -6.70 -6.60 -8.59
C ASP A 134 -7.49 -5.30 -8.69
N CYS A 135 -7.69 -4.60 -7.57
CA CYS A 135 -8.35 -3.29 -7.54
C CYS A 135 -7.59 -2.25 -8.39
N LYS A 136 -6.26 -2.17 -8.24
CA LYS A 136 -5.40 -1.26 -9.02
C LYS A 136 -5.46 -1.57 -10.52
N ASN A 137 -5.25 -2.82 -10.90
CA ASN A 137 -5.27 -3.27 -12.30
C ASN A 137 -6.62 -3.01 -12.97
N ASN A 138 -7.72 -3.25 -12.24
CA ASN A 138 -9.06 -2.97 -12.75
C ASN A 138 -9.30 -1.48 -12.95
N ARG A 139 -8.80 -0.61 -12.07
CA ARG A 139 -8.92 0.83 -12.25
C ARG A 139 -8.05 1.33 -13.40
N GLU A 140 -6.79 0.87 -13.50
CA GLU A 140 -5.87 1.26 -14.57
C GLU A 140 -6.47 1.10 -15.98
N ARG A 141 -7.17 -0.03 -16.22
CA ARG A 141 -7.86 -0.29 -17.51
C ARG A 141 -8.86 0.79 -17.90
N THR A 142 -9.54 1.37 -16.91
CA THR A 142 -10.56 2.40 -17.12
C THR A 142 -10.00 3.81 -17.14
N VAL A 143 -8.91 4.08 -16.38
CA VAL A 143 -8.27 5.39 -16.30
C VAL A 143 -7.80 5.90 -17.66
N LYS A 144 -7.23 5.02 -18.48
CA LYS A 144 -6.82 5.35 -19.86
C LYS A 144 -7.99 5.77 -20.74
N MET A 145 -9.17 5.19 -20.53
CA MET A 145 -10.36 5.55 -21.29
C MET A 145 -10.93 6.89 -20.79
N ASP A 146 -10.94 7.09 -19.48
CA ASP A 146 -11.41 8.35 -18.86
C ASP A 146 -10.57 9.54 -19.34
N SER A 147 -9.24 9.39 -19.42
CA SER A 147 -8.35 10.46 -19.88
C SER A 147 -8.56 10.86 -21.35
N LEU A 148 -9.12 9.97 -22.18
CA LEU A 148 -9.40 10.24 -23.60
C LEU A 148 -10.80 10.83 -23.82
N THR A 149 -11.72 10.67 -22.86
CA THR A 149 -13.15 10.96 -23.05
C THR A 149 -13.66 12.10 -22.18
N LYS A 150 -13.01 12.39 -21.05
CA LYS A 150 -13.41 13.49 -20.17
C LYS A 150 -12.89 14.84 -20.67
N ASN A 151 -13.81 15.80 -20.84
CA ASN A 151 -13.50 17.17 -21.23
C ASN A 151 -13.41 18.12 -20.01
N SER A 152 -12.67 17.70 -18.98
CA SER A 152 -12.45 18.45 -17.74
C SER A 152 -10.97 18.81 -17.56
N SER A 153 -10.68 19.79 -16.71
CA SER A 153 -9.29 20.21 -16.47
C SER A 153 -8.46 19.08 -15.83
N ALA A 154 -7.16 19.02 -16.16
CA ALA A 154 -6.23 18.03 -15.60
C ALA A 154 -6.25 17.96 -14.05
N PRO A 155 -6.21 19.09 -13.29
CA PRO A 155 -6.31 19.04 -11.84
C PRO A 155 -7.64 18.45 -11.33
N SER A 156 -8.76 18.77 -12.00
CA SER A 156 -10.07 18.20 -11.64
C SER A 156 -10.11 16.69 -11.86
N GLN A 157 -9.56 16.21 -12.99
CA GLN A 157 -9.50 14.78 -13.30
C GLN A 157 -8.68 14.00 -12.28
N VAL A 158 -7.53 14.55 -11.86
CA VAL A 158 -6.68 13.92 -10.84
C VAL A 158 -7.40 13.85 -9.48
N GLY A 159 -8.09 14.93 -9.07
CA GLY A 159 -8.85 14.96 -7.82
C GLY A 159 -10.07 14.01 -7.81
N GLU A 160 -10.78 13.92 -8.93
CA GLU A 160 -11.85 12.93 -9.13
C GLU A 160 -11.30 11.51 -9.05
N LEU A 161 -10.22 11.23 -9.79
CA LEU A 161 -9.58 9.92 -9.84
C LEU A 161 -9.11 9.47 -8.45
N PHE A 162 -8.50 10.38 -7.68
CA PHE A 162 -8.12 10.12 -6.29
C PHE A 162 -9.32 9.69 -5.46
N THR A 163 -10.39 10.49 -5.49
CA THR A 163 -11.59 10.24 -4.68
C THR A 163 -12.24 8.91 -5.05
N GLU A 164 -12.42 8.66 -6.34
CA GLU A 164 -13.01 7.41 -6.86
C GLU A 164 -12.16 6.20 -6.48
N TYR A 165 -10.86 6.23 -6.74
CA TYR A 165 -9.98 5.10 -6.50
C TYR A 165 -9.83 4.80 -5.02
N ARG A 166 -9.65 5.84 -4.19
CA ARG A 166 -9.65 5.72 -2.73
C ARG A 166 -10.93 5.06 -2.20
N ASN A 167 -12.09 5.53 -2.64
CA ASN A 167 -13.37 4.97 -2.20
C ASN A 167 -13.53 3.51 -2.65
N ARG A 168 -13.03 3.17 -3.84
CA ARG A 168 -13.00 1.80 -4.35
C ARG A 168 -12.14 0.89 -3.48
N ILE A 169 -10.93 1.32 -3.11
CA ILE A 169 -10.05 0.55 -2.20
C ILE A 169 -10.78 0.22 -0.90
N VAL A 170 -11.42 1.23 -0.28
CA VAL A 170 -12.13 1.04 0.99
C VAL A 170 -13.34 0.11 0.86
N ALA A 171 -14.02 0.15 -0.29
CA ALA A 171 -15.19 -0.68 -0.55
C ALA A 171 -14.82 -2.15 -0.87
N GLU A 172 -13.78 -2.36 -1.68
CA GLU A 172 -13.36 -3.68 -2.16
C GLU A 172 -12.40 -4.39 -1.20
N VAL A 173 -11.60 -3.64 -0.43
CA VAL A 173 -10.56 -4.19 0.46
C VAL A 173 -10.81 -3.74 1.91
N ARG A 174 -11.72 -4.44 2.59
CA ARG A 174 -12.24 -4.06 3.93
C ARG A 174 -11.16 -3.94 5.01
N SER A 175 -10.06 -4.68 4.87
CA SER A 175 -8.94 -4.70 5.81
C SER A 175 -8.11 -3.41 5.77
N VAL A 176 -8.28 -2.57 4.76
CA VAL A 176 -7.53 -1.34 4.55
C VAL A 176 -8.21 -0.15 5.25
N ASN A 177 -7.44 0.58 6.06
CA ASN A 177 -7.92 1.79 6.70
C ASN A 177 -7.92 2.99 5.73
N LEU A 178 -8.60 4.08 6.10
CA LEU A 178 -8.72 5.27 5.23
C LEU A 178 -7.36 5.93 4.93
N SER A 179 -6.46 6.00 5.90
CA SER A 179 -5.14 6.59 5.72
C SER A 179 -4.27 5.75 4.78
N ASN A 180 -4.33 4.43 4.88
CA ASN A 180 -3.66 3.52 3.95
C ASN A 180 -4.28 3.64 2.55
N ALA A 181 -5.60 3.78 2.46
CA ALA A 181 -6.27 4.02 1.18
C ALA A 181 -5.85 5.35 0.54
N ASP A 182 -5.62 6.41 1.32
CA ASP A 182 -5.07 7.68 0.83
C ASP A 182 -3.69 7.49 0.21
N ILE A 183 -2.78 6.81 0.92
CA ILE A 183 -1.42 6.51 0.44
C ILE A 183 -1.47 5.69 -0.86
N LEU A 184 -2.28 4.62 -0.88
CA LEU A 184 -2.41 3.74 -2.03
C LEU A 184 -3.07 4.42 -3.23
N ALA A 185 -4.00 5.36 -2.99
CA ALA A 185 -4.63 6.12 -4.06
C ALA A 185 -3.63 7.08 -4.72
N TYR A 186 -2.84 7.80 -3.93
CA TYR A 186 -1.76 8.65 -4.46
C TYR A 186 -0.66 7.83 -5.15
N GLU A 187 -0.30 6.67 -4.60
CA GLU A 187 0.63 5.74 -5.25
C GLU A 187 0.13 5.30 -6.62
N GLY A 188 -1.14 4.89 -6.73
CA GLY A 188 -1.70 4.45 -7.99
C GLY A 188 -1.67 5.55 -9.05
N ILE A 189 -2.03 6.79 -8.67
CA ILE A 189 -1.96 7.95 -9.56
C ILE A 189 -0.52 8.24 -9.97
N ALA A 190 0.41 8.25 -9.02
CA ALA A 190 1.82 8.48 -9.30
C ALA A 190 2.37 7.40 -10.24
N ASP A 191 2.06 6.13 -10.00
CA ASP A 191 2.47 5.01 -10.83
C ASP A 191 1.89 5.09 -12.25
N TRP A 192 0.61 5.43 -12.40
CA TRP A 192 0.00 5.63 -13.72
C TRP A 192 0.60 6.82 -14.47
N LEU A 193 0.99 7.89 -13.76
CA LEU A 193 1.71 9.03 -14.36
C LEU A 193 3.16 8.68 -14.72
N ILE A 194 3.84 7.86 -13.91
CA ILE A 194 5.24 7.47 -14.10
C ILE A 194 5.38 6.38 -15.19
N ARG A 195 4.53 5.35 -15.19
CA ARG A 195 4.73 4.10 -15.98
C ARG A 195 3.82 3.91 -17.19
N CYS A 196 2.66 4.59 -17.30
CA CYS A 196 1.68 4.34 -18.39
C CYS A 196 0.94 5.64 -18.83
N PRO A 197 -0.04 5.65 -19.77
CA PRO A 197 -0.21 6.67 -20.80
C PRO A 197 -1.12 7.84 -20.37
N LEU A 198 -1.16 8.16 -19.08
CA LEU A 198 -1.93 9.31 -18.58
C LEU A 198 -1.11 10.55 -18.93
N ASP A 199 -1.59 11.27 -19.94
CA ASP A 199 -0.96 12.47 -20.47
C ASP A 199 -1.89 13.67 -20.22
N PHE A 200 -1.32 14.84 -19.95
CA PHE A 200 -2.12 16.03 -19.73
C PHE A 200 -2.49 16.64 -21.09
N PRO A 201 -3.74 17.08 -21.30
CA PRO A 201 -4.13 17.77 -22.54
C PRO A 201 -3.39 19.12 -22.65
N ASP A 202 -2.90 19.44 -23.84
CA ASP A 202 -2.24 20.72 -24.10
C ASP A 202 -3.24 21.87 -23.95
N THR A 203 -2.93 22.85 -23.09
CA THR A 203 -3.80 23.99 -22.78
C THR A 203 -3.95 25.01 -23.92
N THR A 204 -3.35 24.75 -25.09
CA THR A 204 -3.39 25.63 -26.28
C THR A 204 -4.57 25.37 -27.21
N SER A 205 -5.44 24.40 -26.93
CA SER A 205 -6.62 24.11 -27.75
C SER A 205 -7.92 24.61 -27.11
N VAL A 206 -8.08 25.93 -27.02
CA VAL A 206 -9.43 26.52 -27.06
C VAL A 206 -9.73 26.79 -28.54
N PRO A 207 -10.65 26.08 -29.19
CA PRO A 207 -11.17 26.54 -30.47
C PRO A 207 -12.03 27.77 -30.21
N GLU A 208 -11.47 28.94 -30.47
CA GLU A 208 -12.24 30.18 -30.57
C GLU A 208 -13.30 30.02 -31.67
N THR A 209 -14.56 30.17 -31.26
CA THR A 209 -15.72 30.63 -32.04
C THR A 209 -16.44 29.62 -32.95
N TRP A 210 -17.44 28.96 -32.37
CA TRP A 210 -18.78 28.91 -32.98
C TRP A 210 -19.62 30.04 -32.37
N THR A 211 -19.49 31.25 -32.92
CA THR A 211 -20.48 32.32 -32.72
C THR A 211 -21.45 32.27 -33.89
N ARG A 212 -22.72 32.03 -33.54
CA ARG A 212 -23.89 32.15 -34.41
C ARG A 212 -24.25 33.62 -34.60
#